data_AF-A0A9Q1L311-F1
#
_entry.id   AF-A0A9Q1L311-F1
#
_cell.length_a   1.000
_cell.length_b   1.000
_cell.length_c   1.000
_cell.angle_alpha   90.00
_cell.angle_beta   90.00
_cell.angle_gamma   90.00
#
_symmetry.space_group_name_H-M   'P 1'
#
loop_
_entity.id
_entity.type
_entity.pdbx_description
1 polymer ?
#
loop_
_entity_poly.entity_id
_entity_poly.type
_entity_poly.pdbx_seq_one_letter_code
_entity_poly.pdbx_strand_id
1 'polypeptide(L)'
;MLPAMVGRVETMLKTWKSYEGKEIEVYEEFKLLSLEIISNSVFGSDYTTGKHIFDMLDKIAYISSMSHGKIRNPIIESSEEIEAGRILEELFESFIGIIKQREYKVKAGQSDNFGGDFLGSLLEGHHNADKEARISVDEVIEECKSFYFAGHKTVTSLLSWSMYLLAVHTDWQKKQERKFLNSLAKKIQPQKPFQG
;
A
#
# COMPACT_ATOMS: atom_id res chain seq x y z
N MET A 1 -10.40 -6.21 0.43
CA MET A 1 -9.25 -5.72 1.22
C MET A 1 -8.79 -6.73 2.28
N LEU A 2 -9.59 -7.05 3.31
CA LEU A 2 -9.15 -7.93 4.41
C LEU A 2 -8.64 -9.32 3.97
N PRO A 3 -9.31 -10.08 3.07
CA PRO A 3 -8.80 -11.38 2.63
C PRO A 3 -7.45 -11.29 1.90
N ALA A 4 -7.23 -10.22 1.12
CA ALA A 4 -5.97 -10.00 0.43
C ALA A 4 -4.84 -9.69 1.41
N MET A 5 -5.10 -8.83 2.41
CA MET A 5 -4.15 -8.54 3.49
C MET A 5 -3.76 -9.82 4.24
N VAL A 6 -4.74 -10.66 4.61
CA VAL A 6 -4.49 -11.94 5.27
C VAL A 6 -3.61 -12.84 4.39
N GLY A 7 -3.93 -12.97 3.10
CA GLY A 7 -3.13 -13.79 2.17
C GLY A 7 -1.68 -13.32 2.02
N ARG A 8 -1.42 -11.99 2.05
CA ARG A 8 -0.05 -11.43 2.04
C ARG A 8 0.71 -11.75 3.32
N VAL A 9 0.07 -11.55 4.48
CA VAL A 9 0.67 -11.92 5.77
C VAL A 9 0.97 -13.41 5.85
N GLU A 10 0.06 -14.28 5.39
CA GLU A 10 0.28 -15.72 5.34
C GLU A 10 1.45 -16.11 4.44
N THR A 11 1.63 -15.41 3.31
CA THR A 11 2.75 -15.64 2.40
C THR A 11 4.07 -15.25 3.04
N MET A 12 4.15 -14.07 3.66
CA MET A 12 5.32 -13.64 4.44
C MET A 12 5.65 -14.65 5.56
N LEU A 13 4.65 -15.06 6.34
CA LEU A 13 4.85 -16.03 7.43
C LEU A 13 5.30 -17.41 6.93
N LYS A 14 4.89 -17.84 5.73
CA LYS A 14 5.42 -19.06 5.10
C LYS A 14 6.90 -18.91 4.79
N THR A 15 7.33 -17.76 4.23
CA THR A 15 8.75 -17.46 4.01
C THR A 15 9.52 -17.47 5.34
N TRP A 16 8.94 -16.91 6.41
CA TRP A 16 9.58 -16.84 7.72
C TRP A 16 9.88 -18.20 8.36
N LYS A 17 9.15 -19.27 8.00
CA LYS A 17 9.49 -20.63 8.43
C LYS A 17 10.90 -21.06 7.99
N SER A 18 11.41 -20.51 6.88
CA SER A 18 12.78 -20.80 6.41
C SER A 18 13.88 -20.10 7.24
N TYR A 19 13.49 -19.13 8.08
CA TYR A 19 14.37 -18.40 8.98
C TYR A 19 14.36 -18.93 10.41
N GLU A 20 13.77 -20.10 10.67
CA GLU A 20 13.75 -20.67 12.02
C GLU A 20 15.16 -20.82 12.60
N GLY A 21 15.38 -20.22 13.79
CA GLY A 21 16.68 -20.18 14.45
C GLY A 21 17.68 -19.17 13.88
N LYS A 22 17.28 -18.30 12.94
CA LYS A 22 18.13 -17.28 12.32
C LYS A 22 17.62 -15.87 12.64
N GLU A 23 18.54 -14.92 12.68
CA GLU A 23 18.19 -13.49 12.75
C GLU A 23 17.55 -13.04 11.43
N ILE A 24 16.56 -12.17 11.53
CA ILE A 24 15.82 -11.60 10.40
C ILE A 24 15.77 -10.08 10.52
N GLU A 25 15.94 -9.39 9.41
CA GLU A 25 15.73 -7.94 9.35
C GLU A 25 14.24 -7.65 9.13
N VAL A 26 13.48 -7.54 10.22
CA VAL A 26 12.02 -7.41 10.19
C VAL A 26 11.54 -6.12 9.53
N TYR A 27 12.36 -5.06 9.51
CA TYR A 27 11.97 -3.80 8.88
C TYR A 27 11.78 -3.96 7.37
N GLU A 28 12.71 -4.64 6.70
CA GLU A 28 12.64 -4.90 5.26
C GLU A 28 11.49 -5.86 4.91
N GLU A 29 11.24 -6.87 5.75
CA GLU A 29 10.09 -7.77 5.58
C GLU A 29 8.76 -7.01 5.69
N PHE A 30 8.62 -6.11 6.67
CA PHE A 30 7.43 -5.27 6.81
C PHE A 30 7.33 -4.18 5.74
N LYS A 31 8.46 -3.70 5.23
CA LYS A 31 8.50 -2.80 4.07
C LYS A 31 7.90 -3.50 2.86
N LEU A 32 8.33 -4.72 2.57
CA LEU A 32 7.78 -5.50 1.47
C LEU A 32 6.29 -5.83 1.69
N LEU A 33 5.91 -6.26 2.89
CA LEU A 33 4.50 -6.57 3.20
C LEU A 33 3.58 -5.36 3.02
N SER A 34 3.96 -4.20 3.58
CA SER A 34 3.15 -2.99 3.48
C SER A 34 3.04 -2.51 2.03
N LEU A 35 4.13 -2.66 1.25
CA LEU A 35 4.17 -2.37 -0.17
C LEU A 35 3.19 -3.25 -0.97
N GLU A 36 3.17 -4.55 -0.73
CA GLU A 36 2.26 -5.48 -1.39
C GLU A 36 0.80 -5.18 -1.04
N ILE A 37 0.51 -4.89 0.23
CA ILE A 37 -0.83 -4.58 0.70
C ILE A 37 -1.33 -3.28 0.08
N ILE A 38 -0.53 -2.23 0.08
CA ILE A 38 -0.96 -0.93 -0.45
C ILE A 38 -1.08 -0.96 -1.97
N SER A 39 -0.14 -1.59 -2.67
CA SER A 39 -0.24 -1.84 -4.12
C SER A 39 -1.53 -2.56 -4.46
N ASN A 40 -1.87 -3.60 -3.70
CA ASN A 40 -3.09 -4.35 -3.93
C ASN A 40 -4.36 -3.56 -3.62
N SER A 41 -4.31 -2.68 -2.62
CA SER A 41 -5.44 -1.84 -2.24
C SER A 41 -5.68 -0.71 -3.26
N VAL A 42 -4.61 -0.19 -3.86
CA VAL A 42 -4.68 0.90 -4.85
C VAL A 42 -4.97 0.39 -6.27
N PHE A 43 -4.22 -0.60 -6.73
CA PHE A 43 -4.22 -1.05 -8.12
C PHE A 43 -4.82 -2.44 -8.34
N GLY A 44 -5.31 -3.09 -7.28
CA GLY A 44 -5.87 -4.43 -7.36
C GLY A 44 -4.79 -5.50 -7.53
N SER A 45 -5.01 -6.50 -8.39
CA SER A 45 -4.10 -7.65 -8.51
C SER A 45 -2.79 -7.35 -9.27
N ASP A 46 -2.57 -6.13 -9.75
CA ASP A 46 -1.39 -5.75 -10.51
C ASP A 46 -0.23 -5.29 -9.60
N TYR A 47 0.47 -6.25 -9.00
CA TYR A 47 1.60 -5.99 -8.12
C TYR A 47 2.78 -5.34 -8.86
N THR A 48 3.08 -5.76 -10.08
CA THR A 48 4.25 -5.26 -10.83
C THR A 48 4.14 -3.76 -11.07
N THR A 49 2.95 -3.31 -11.48
CA THR A 49 2.64 -1.89 -11.64
C THR A 49 2.74 -1.13 -10.31
N GLY A 50 2.16 -1.68 -9.24
CA GLY A 50 2.25 -1.07 -7.91
C GLY A 50 3.69 -0.93 -7.41
N LYS A 51 4.55 -1.92 -7.66
CA LYS A 51 5.97 -1.89 -7.32
C LYS A 51 6.74 -0.83 -8.13
N HIS A 52 6.49 -0.74 -9.43
CA HIS A 52 7.16 0.27 -10.26
C HIS A 52 6.84 1.70 -9.80
N ILE A 53 5.55 1.97 -9.54
CA ILE A 53 5.09 3.27 -8.99
C ILE A 53 5.75 3.56 -7.65
N PHE A 54 5.87 2.55 -6.79
CA PHE A 54 6.55 2.70 -5.52
C PHE A 54 8.02 3.05 -5.65
N ASP A 55 8.78 2.33 -6.49
CA ASP A 55 10.21 2.57 -6.65
C ASP A 55 10.46 4.03 -7.11
N MET A 56 9.58 4.57 -7.97
CA MET A 56 9.60 5.99 -8.35
C MET A 56 9.26 6.93 -7.19
N LEU A 57 8.20 6.64 -6.43
CA LEU A 57 7.78 7.45 -5.27
C LEU A 57 8.82 7.46 -4.15
N ASP A 58 9.46 6.32 -3.84
CA ASP A 58 10.50 6.24 -2.80
C ASP A 58 11.75 7.01 -3.25
N LYS A 59 12.09 6.95 -4.55
CA LYS A 59 13.18 7.76 -5.13
C LYS A 59 12.89 9.26 -5.07
N ILE A 60 11.67 9.70 -5.40
CA ILE A 60 11.25 11.10 -5.25
C ILE A 60 11.34 11.54 -3.78
N ALA A 61 10.86 10.71 -2.86
CA ALA A 61 10.91 11.00 -1.42
C ALA A 61 12.37 11.11 -0.93
N TYR A 62 13.26 10.24 -1.39
CA TYR A 62 14.67 10.28 -1.09
C TYR A 62 15.33 11.56 -1.61
N ILE A 63 15.15 11.89 -2.89
CA ILE A 63 15.68 13.13 -3.48
C ILE A 63 15.17 14.36 -2.71
N SER A 64 13.86 14.39 -2.43
CA SER A 64 13.25 15.46 -1.65
C SER A 64 13.91 15.59 -0.28
N SER A 65 14.11 14.49 0.45
CA SER A 65 14.76 14.48 1.77
C SER A 65 16.20 15.01 1.74
N MET A 66 16.97 14.69 0.70
CA MET A 66 18.35 15.14 0.51
C MET A 66 18.45 16.63 0.15
N SER A 67 17.37 17.21 -0.36
CA SER A 67 17.28 18.63 -0.71
C SER A 67 16.77 19.49 0.45
N HIS A 68 16.31 18.89 1.56
CA HIS A 68 15.89 19.65 2.74
C HIS A 68 17.08 20.42 3.32
N GLY A 69 16.97 21.75 3.36
CA GLY A 69 18.00 22.65 3.90
C GLY A 69 19.03 23.14 2.87
N LYS A 70 18.97 22.70 1.61
CA LYS A 70 19.77 23.29 0.52
C LYS A 70 19.09 24.57 0.01
N ILE A 71 19.87 25.64 -0.19
CA ILE A 71 19.37 26.87 -0.83
C ILE A 71 19.23 26.58 -2.33
N ARG A 72 17.99 26.62 -2.83
CA ARG A 72 17.70 26.44 -4.26
C ARG A 72 18.19 27.65 -5.06
N ASN A 73 18.94 27.41 -6.13
CA ASN A 73 19.27 28.45 -7.09
C ASN A 73 18.11 28.60 -8.09
N PRO A 74 17.42 29.75 -8.17
CA PRO A 74 16.27 29.92 -9.06
C PRO A 74 16.65 30.01 -10.55
N ILE A 75 17.93 30.10 -10.90
CA ILE A 75 18.41 30.28 -12.29
C ILE A 75 18.93 28.97 -12.88
N ILE A 76 19.47 28.07 -12.05
CA ILE A 76 20.12 26.83 -12.51
C ILE A 76 19.49 25.66 -11.75
N GLU A 77 18.79 24.80 -12.47
CA GLU A 77 18.30 23.54 -11.93
C GLU A 77 19.47 22.61 -11.59
N SER A 78 19.41 21.99 -10.41
CA SER A 78 20.39 20.99 -10.01
C SER A 78 20.16 19.67 -10.74
N SER A 79 21.20 18.82 -10.77
CA SER A 79 21.08 17.46 -11.33
C SER A 79 19.97 16.66 -10.64
N GLU A 80 19.81 16.85 -9.32
CA GLU A 80 18.74 16.21 -8.54
C GLU A 80 17.34 16.73 -8.90
N GLU A 81 17.18 18.01 -9.20
CA GLU A 81 15.91 18.61 -9.62
C GLU A 81 15.49 18.09 -11.01
N ILE A 82 16.45 18.02 -11.95
CA ILE A 82 16.23 17.45 -13.28
C ILE A 82 15.80 15.97 -13.19
N GLU A 83 16.51 15.17 -12.38
CA GLU A 83 16.17 13.76 -12.19
C GLU A 83 14.81 13.58 -11.50
N ALA A 84 14.49 14.40 -10.49
CA ALA A 84 13.18 14.37 -9.85
C ALA A 84 12.05 14.71 -10.83
N GLY A 85 12.25 15.71 -11.70
CA GLY A 85 11.33 16.06 -12.77
C GLY A 85 11.07 14.90 -13.73
N ARG A 86 12.15 14.24 -14.20
CA ARG A 86 12.07 13.07 -15.08
C ARG A 86 11.29 11.91 -14.43
N ILE A 87 11.54 11.63 -13.15
CA ILE A 87 10.83 10.56 -12.43
C ILE A 87 9.35 10.93 -12.23
N LEU A 88 9.03 12.19 -11.94
CA LEU A 88 7.64 12.66 -11.81
C LEU A 88 6.86 12.55 -13.13
N GLU A 89 7.51 12.85 -14.25
CA GLU A 89 6.91 12.68 -15.58
C GLU A 89 6.65 11.19 -15.89
N GLU A 90 7.62 10.32 -15.64
CA GLU A 90 7.48 8.86 -15.80
C GLU A 90 6.38 8.27 -14.89
N LEU A 91 6.28 8.77 -13.66
CA LEU A 91 5.22 8.43 -12.72
C LEU A 91 3.85 8.84 -13.26
N PHE A 92 3.72 10.06 -13.76
CA PHE A 92 2.47 10.57 -14.31
C PHE A 92 2.03 9.77 -15.54
N GLU A 93 2.94 9.50 -16.48
CA GLU A 93 2.67 8.67 -17.66
C GLU A 93 2.26 7.24 -17.28
N SER A 94 2.89 6.66 -16.25
CA SER A 94 2.50 5.34 -15.73
C SER A 94 1.05 5.32 -15.24
N PHE A 95 0.64 6.34 -14.46
CA PHE A 95 -0.75 6.46 -14.02
C PHE A 95 -1.72 6.64 -15.19
N ILE A 96 -1.39 7.53 -16.13
CA ILE A 96 -2.20 7.77 -17.33
C ILE A 96 -2.38 6.47 -18.13
N GLY A 97 -1.32 5.66 -18.27
CA GLY A 97 -1.38 4.35 -18.90
C GLY A 97 -2.39 3.41 -18.24
N ILE A 98 -2.36 3.30 -16.91
CA ILE A 98 -3.29 2.45 -16.13
C ILE A 98 -4.73 2.94 -16.28
N ILE A 99 -4.94 4.27 -16.15
CA ILE A 99 -6.26 4.89 -16.28
C ILE A 99 -6.85 4.59 -17.66
N LYS A 100 -6.09 4.88 -18.73
CA LYS A 100 -6.52 4.59 -20.11
C LYS A 100 -6.83 3.11 -20.32
N GLN A 101 -6.01 2.21 -19.76
CA GLN A 101 -6.24 0.77 -19.87
C GLN A 101 -7.57 0.37 -19.21
N ARG A 102 -7.88 0.88 -18.02
CA ARG A 102 -9.14 0.59 -17.31
C ARG A 102 -10.34 1.16 -18.04
N GLU A 103 -10.25 2.41 -18.52
CA GLU A 103 -11.31 3.00 -19.33
C GLU A 103 -11.57 2.23 -20.61
N TYR A 104 -10.52 1.79 -21.29
CA TYR A 104 -10.65 0.99 -22.51
C TYR A 104 -11.40 -0.32 -22.23
N LYS A 105 -11.06 -1.03 -21.15
CA LYS A 105 -11.75 -2.28 -20.77
C LYS A 105 -13.24 -2.07 -20.57
N VAL A 106 -13.65 -0.97 -19.92
CA VAL A 106 -15.07 -0.63 -19.75
C VAL A 106 -15.73 -0.26 -21.08
N LYS A 107 -15.11 0.64 -21.86
CA LYS A 107 -15.64 1.06 -23.17
C LYS A 107 -15.78 -0.09 -24.16
N ALA A 108 -14.87 -1.07 -24.10
CA ALA A 108 -14.90 -2.27 -24.94
C ALA A 108 -15.82 -3.38 -24.42
N GLY A 109 -16.52 -3.17 -23.30
CA GLY A 109 -17.39 -4.19 -22.68
C GLY A 109 -16.64 -5.38 -22.08
N GLN A 110 -15.32 -5.25 -21.84
CA GLN A 110 -14.49 -6.29 -21.22
C GLN A 110 -14.54 -6.25 -19.68
N SER A 111 -15.11 -5.18 -19.11
CA SER A 111 -15.32 -5.01 -17.68
C SER A 111 -16.58 -4.16 -17.46
N ASP A 112 -17.36 -4.50 -16.43
CA ASP A 112 -18.58 -3.76 -16.08
C ASP A 112 -18.28 -2.45 -15.33
N ASN A 113 -17.08 -2.33 -14.74
CA ASN A 113 -16.63 -1.16 -13.98
C ASN A 113 -15.11 -0.95 -14.06
N PHE A 114 -14.61 0.11 -13.40
CA PHE A 114 -13.20 0.48 -13.36
C PHE A 114 -12.34 -0.31 -12.35
N GLY A 115 -12.93 -1.30 -11.68
CA GLY A 115 -12.31 -2.09 -10.61
C GLY A 115 -12.86 -1.75 -9.22
N GLY A 116 -12.83 -2.70 -8.30
CA GLY A 116 -13.27 -2.53 -6.90
C GLY A 116 -12.16 -2.10 -5.93
N ASP A 117 -11.08 -1.50 -6.45
CA ASP A 117 -9.95 -0.97 -5.70
C ASP A 117 -10.01 0.56 -5.62
N PHE A 118 -9.08 1.18 -4.89
CA PHE A 118 -9.10 2.62 -4.65
C PHE A 118 -9.03 3.45 -5.95
N LEU A 119 -8.18 3.06 -6.91
CA LEU A 119 -8.13 3.73 -8.22
C LEU A 119 -9.46 3.58 -8.97
N GLY A 120 -10.09 2.41 -8.90
CA GLY A 120 -11.41 2.19 -9.48
C GLY A 120 -12.47 3.13 -8.91
N SER A 121 -12.51 3.33 -7.59
CA SER A 121 -13.40 4.28 -6.94
C SER A 121 -13.14 5.74 -7.35
N LEU A 122 -11.87 6.14 -7.50
CA LEU A 122 -11.53 7.47 -7.99
C LEU A 122 -11.95 7.66 -9.45
N LEU A 123 -11.82 6.63 -10.30
CA LEU A 123 -12.28 6.67 -11.69
C LEU A 123 -13.81 6.77 -11.80
N GLU A 124 -14.56 6.14 -10.90
CA GLU A 124 -16.01 6.36 -10.80
C GLU A 124 -16.34 7.83 -10.50
N GLY A 125 -15.57 8.46 -9.60
CA GLY A 125 -15.67 9.90 -9.32
C GLY A 125 -15.30 10.77 -10.53
N HIS A 126 -14.25 10.40 -11.27
CA HIS A 126 -13.84 11.12 -12.48
C HIS A 126 -14.92 11.08 -13.58
N HIS A 127 -15.60 9.94 -13.72
CA HIS A 127 -16.68 9.72 -14.70
C HIS A 127 -18.09 10.00 -14.15
N ASN A 128 -18.22 10.72 -13.03
CA ASN A 128 -19.51 11.01 -12.41
C ASN A 128 -20.49 11.69 -13.38
N ALA A 129 -21.78 11.36 -13.35
CA ALA A 129 -22.78 12.01 -14.19
C ALA A 129 -22.94 13.51 -13.85
N ASP A 130 -22.83 13.85 -12.57
CA ASP A 130 -22.84 15.22 -12.07
C ASP A 130 -21.46 15.87 -12.29
N LYS A 131 -21.43 16.96 -13.06
CA LYS A 131 -20.19 17.68 -13.37
C LYS A 131 -19.59 18.38 -12.16
N GLU A 132 -20.39 18.78 -11.17
CA GLU A 132 -19.89 19.47 -9.97
C GLU A 132 -19.20 18.49 -9.01
N ALA A 133 -19.53 17.20 -9.10
CA ALA A 133 -18.94 16.13 -8.30
C ALA A 133 -17.79 15.39 -9.01
N ARG A 134 -17.43 15.77 -10.23
CA ARG A 134 -16.31 15.17 -10.97
C ARG A 134 -14.98 15.65 -10.43
N ILE A 135 -14.09 14.71 -10.16
CA ILE A 135 -12.66 14.99 -9.95
C ILE A 135 -11.92 14.93 -11.28
N SER A 136 -10.84 15.67 -11.42
CA SER A 136 -9.93 15.67 -12.57
C SER A 136 -9.01 14.44 -12.56
N VAL A 137 -8.37 14.15 -13.69
CA VAL A 137 -7.35 13.08 -13.77
C VAL A 137 -6.16 13.40 -12.86
N ASP A 138 -5.77 14.67 -12.76
CA ASP A 138 -4.68 15.10 -11.90
C ASP A 138 -5.02 14.83 -10.42
N GLU A 139 -6.24 15.12 -9.99
CA GLU A 139 -6.72 14.79 -8.63
C GLU A 139 -6.72 13.27 -8.39
N VAL A 140 -7.16 12.46 -9.36
CA VAL A 140 -7.10 10.98 -9.24
C VAL A 140 -5.65 10.51 -8.97
N ILE A 141 -4.69 11.09 -9.69
CA ILE A 141 -3.27 10.73 -9.57
C ILE A 141 -2.70 11.20 -8.23
N GLU A 142 -2.96 12.44 -7.83
CA GLU A 142 -2.49 12.99 -6.56
C GLU A 142 -3.07 12.25 -5.35
N GLU A 143 -4.34 11.85 -5.39
CA GLU A 143 -4.95 11.04 -4.34
C GLU A 143 -4.31 9.64 -4.25
N CYS A 144 -4.03 9.00 -5.38
CA CYS A 144 -3.29 7.73 -5.39
C CYS A 144 -1.88 7.88 -4.81
N LYS A 145 -1.13 8.93 -5.19
CA LYS A 145 0.21 9.22 -4.67
C LYS A 145 0.20 9.46 -3.15
N SER A 146 -0.73 10.30 -2.69
CA SER A 146 -0.95 10.63 -1.28
C SER A 146 -1.26 9.39 -0.45
N PHE A 147 -2.20 8.56 -0.92
CA PHE A 147 -2.56 7.31 -0.26
C PHE A 147 -1.35 6.38 -0.12
N TYR A 148 -0.58 6.24 -1.19
CA TYR A 148 0.62 5.40 -1.22
C TYR A 148 1.68 5.86 -0.21
N PHE A 149 2.00 7.15 -0.23
CA PHE A 149 3.03 7.74 0.63
C PHE A 149 2.66 7.63 2.11
N ALA A 150 1.41 7.97 2.44
CA ALA A 150 0.90 7.92 3.80
C ALA A 150 0.83 6.48 4.34
N GLY A 151 0.34 5.53 3.54
CA GLY A 151 0.08 4.18 4.02
C GLY A 151 1.32 3.30 4.14
N HIS A 152 2.32 3.44 3.26
CA HIS A 152 3.48 2.54 3.26
C HIS A 152 4.42 2.80 4.44
N LYS A 153 4.99 4.01 4.56
CA LYS A 153 6.06 4.29 5.53
C LYS A 153 5.55 4.22 6.98
N THR A 154 4.32 4.67 7.21
CA THR A 154 3.72 4.65 8.56
C THR A 154 3.44 3.23 9.03
N VAL A 155 2.89 2.36 8.16
CA VAL A 155 2.58 0.96 8.50
C VAL A 155 3.86 0.15 8.69
N THR A 156 4.86 0.30 7.82
CA THR A 156 6.17 -0.36 8.00
C THR A 156 6.78 -0.01 9.36
N SER A 157 6.81 1.28 9.70
CA SER A 157 7.35 1.74 10.99
C SER A 157 6.53 1.21 12.17
N LEU A 158 5.20 1.29 12.11
CA LEU A 158 4.31 0.82 13.16
C LEU A 158 4.50 -0.68 13.44
N LEU A 159 4.55 -1.52 12.40
CA LEU A 159 4.75 -2.95 12.53
C LEU A 159 6.13 -3.28 13.11
N SER A 160 7.18 -2.60 12.63
CA SER A 160 8.55 -2.78 13.12
C SER A 160 8.67 -2.45 14.59
N TRP A 161 8.16 -1.28 15.01
CA TRP A 161 8.16 -0.87 16.42
C TRP A 161 7.27 -1.77 17.28
N SER A 162 6.12 -2.20 16.77
CA SER A 162 5.25 -3.14 17.49
C SER A 162 5.95 -4.47 17.75
N MET A 163 6.64 -5.02 16.74
CA MET A 163 7.40 -6.27 16.88
C MET A 163 8.56 -6.09 17.86
N TYR A 164 9.31 -5.00 17.76
CA TYR A 164 10.40 -4.67 18.69
C TYR A 164 9.89 -4.60 20.14
N LEU A 165 8.80 -3.86 20.38
CA LEU A 165 8.20 -3.71 21.71
C LEU A 165 7.71 -5.06 22.26
N LEU A 166 7.12 -5.92 21.43
CA LEU A 166 6.72 -7.27 21.84
C LEU A 166 7.92 -8.15 22.19
N ALA A 167 9.04 -8.01 21.48
CA ALA A 167 10.26 -8.77 21.75
C ALA A 167 10.92 -8.37 23.09
N VAL A 168 10.94 -7.07 23.43
CA VAL A 168 11.54 -6.59 24.69
C VAL A 168 10.58 -6.67 25.88
N HIS A 169 9.27 -6.68 25.67
CA HIS A 169 8.23 -6.83 26.70
C HIS A 169 7.52 -8.19 26.60
N THR A 170 8.23 -9.27 26.95
CA THR A 170 7.72 -10.65 26.81
C THR A 170 6.46 -10.96 27.63
N ASP A 171 6.18 -10.20 28.69
CA ASP A 171 4.93 -10.28 29.44
C ASP A 171 3.74 -9.80 28.61
N TRP A 172 3.92 -8.76 27.78
CA TRP A 172 2.91 -8.29 26.84
C TRP A 172 2.66 -9.35 25.76
N GLN A 173 3.71 -9.94 25.20
CA GLN A 173 3.61 -11.01 24.22
C GLN A 173 2.80 -12.20 24.74
N LYS A 174 3.16 -12.74 25.91
CA LYS A 174 2.43 -13.86 26.57
C LYS A 174 0.97 -13.52 26.85
N LYS A 175 0.69 -12.26 27.24
CA LYS A 175 -0.69 -11.79 27.48
C LYS A 175 -1.51 -11.78 26.20
N GLN A 176 -0.96 -11.31 25.08
CA GLN A 176 -1.65 -11.30 23.80
C GLN A 176 -1.89 -12.71 23.26
N GLU A 177 -0.89 -13.57 23.36
CA GLU A 177 -1.02 -14.99 22.99
C GLU A 177 -2.15 -15.67 23.77
N ARG A 178 -2.20 -15.49 25.09
CA ARG A 178 -3.28 -16.03 25.92
C ARG A 178 -4.66 -15.50 25.50
N LYS A 179 -4.77 -14.20 25.22
CA LYS A 179 -6.03 -13.59 24.75
C LYS A 179 -6.46 -14.20 23.41
N PHE A 180 -5.53 -14.37 22.48
CA PHE A 180 -5.78 -14.95 21.18
C PHE A 180 -6.26 -16.40 21.30
N LEU A 181 -5.54 -17.24 22.05
CA LEU A 181 -5.91 -18.64 22.30
C LEU A 181 -7.30 -18.76 22.96
N ASN A 182 -7.60 -17.91 23.95
CA ASN A 182 -8.91 -17.87 24.58
C ASN A 182 -10.03 -17.49 23.59
N SER A 183 -9.75 -16.59 22.65
CA SER A 183 -10.71 -16.20 21.61
C SER A 183 -10.98 -17.33 20.61
N LEU A 184 -9.95 -18.09 20.24
CA LEU A 184 -10.08 -19.27 19.39
C LEU A 184 -10.88 -20.37 20.08
N ALA A 185 -10.57 -20.65 21.36
CA ALA A 185 -11.30 -21.64 22.15
C ALA A 185 -12.81 -21.32 22.23
N LYS A 186 -13.17 -20.04 22.36
CA LYS A 186 -14.59 -19.60 22.34
C LYS A 186 -15.27 -19.81 20.99
N LYS A 187 -14.54 -19.65 19.87
CA LYS A 187 -15.09 -19.88 18.53
C LYS A 187 -15.27 -21.36 18.19
N ILE A 188 -14.48 -22.24 18.82
CA ILE A 188 -14.53 -23.70 18.60
C ILE A 188 -15.59 -24.37 19.49
N GLN A 189 -16.07 -23.71 20.56
CA GLN A 189 -17.21 -24.23 21.32
C GLN A 189 -18.48 -24.24 20.44
N PRO A 190 -19.19 -25.37 20.31
CA PRO A 190 -20.44 -25.43 19.55
C PRO A 190 -21.43 -24.44 20.18
N GLN A 191 -22.05 -23.60 19.34
CA GLN A 191 -23.17 -22.77 19.77
C GLN A 191 -24.19 -23.71 20.42
N LYS A 192 -24.50 -23.50 21.70
CA LYS A 192 -25.53 -24.26 22.39
C LYS A 192 -26.79 -24.24 21.52
N PRO A 193 -27.44 -25.39 21.25
CA PRO A 193 -28.68 -25.38 20.51
C PRO A 193 -29.68 -24.49 21.25
N PHE A 194 -30.31 -23.58 20.50
CA PHE A 194 -31.42 -22.78 20.99
C PHE A 194 -32.45 -23.73 21.60
N GLN A 195 -32.63 -23.66 22.92
CA GLN A 195 -33.76 -24.29 23.59
C GLN A 195 -34.95 -23.36 23.38
N GLY A 196 -35.80 -23.73 22.42
CA GLY A 196 -37.17 -23.24 22.30
C GLY A 196 -38.11 -24.07 23.15
#